data_AF-A0A1F5XFG3-F1
#
_entry.id   AF-A0A1F5XFG3-F1
#
_cell.length_a   1.000
_cell.length_b   1.000
_cell.length_c   1.000
_cell.angle_alpha   90.00
_cell.angle_beta   90.00
_cell.angle_gamma   90.00
#
_symmetry.space_group_name_H-M   'P 1'
#
loop_
_entity.id
_entity.type
_entity.pdbx_description
1 polymer ?
#
loop_
_entity_poly.entity_id
_entity_poly.type
_entity_poly.pdbx_seq_one_letter_code
_entity_poly.pdbx_strand_id
1 'polypeptide(L)'
;MVELKNAVLEATSVLIALPKNAIDKDYLAALQLQKIAPEKTQIVAPEEKESLWLDTFGIPPQRKEFAIVIDTVRSPVDELRYEKADGKLTIFLAHTRAFDASSLHFEEYLPASDLIITVGFSSQDEAERFIESFPRKGAARHIWLPERQIERLAPSSANLLGRIMARSREDDTFGILWSFITKDDFLKTKTLPEHIPSLIETYSAIAAAPRAVVVLWQAPEHDLTDGIIWSRDGALLQSLTEELGGVFKQNGYVPLPRFANFVEAETEIRKLLHAAHLG
;
A
#
# COMPACT_ATOMS: atom_id res chain seq x y z
N MET A 1 14.33 -2.96 -6.95
CA MET A 1 13.40 -3.51 -5.93
C MET A 1 14.12 -4.04 -4.70
N VAL A 2 15.16 -4.87 -4.83
CA VAL A 2 16.05 -5.21 -3.70
C VAL A 2 16.59 -3.95 -3.01
N GLU A 3 17.06 -2.98 -3.79
CA GLU A 3 17.54 -1.69 -3.27
C GLU A 3 16.47 -0.89 -2.50
N LEU A 4 15.22 -0.90 -2.97
CA LEU A 4 14.10 -0.23 -2.29
C LEU A 4 13.74 -0.92 -0.98
N LYS A 5 13.66 -2.27 -0.99
CA LYS A 5 13.40 -3.07 0.21
C LYS A 5 14.48 -2.82 1.26
N ASN A 6 15.75 -2.81 0.86
CA ASN A 6 16.87 -2.51 1.75
C ASN A 6 16.78 -1.08 2.30
N ALA A 7 16.50 -0.08 1.45
CA ALA A 7 16.36 1.31 1.90
C ALA A 7 15.25 1.47 2.96
N VAL A 8 14.09 0.81 2.77
CA VAL A 8 12.99 0.81 3.76
C VAL A 8 13.40 0.12 5.06
N LEU A 9 14.12 -1.01 4.97
CA LEU A 9 14.58 -1.76 6.13
C LEU A 9 15.67 -1.01 6.92
N GLU A 10 16.54 -0.25 6.25
CA GLU A 10 17.61 0.54 6.86
C GLU A 10 17.12 1.85 7.49
N ALA A 11 16.07 2.47 6.95
CA ALA A 11 15.52 3.73 7.45
C ALA A 11 14.95 3.58 8.87
N THR A 12 15.08 4.62 9.70
CA THR A 12 14.47 4.65 11.05
C THR A 12 12.97 4.93 10.97
N SER A 13 12.55 5.70 9.96
CA SER A 13 11.19 6.22 9.79
C SER A 13 10.91 6.51 8.31
N VAL A 14 9.86 5.88 7.78
CA VAL A 14 9.52 5.97 6.36
C VAL A 14 8.21 6.72 6.18
N LEU A 15 8.23 7.71 5.30
CA LEU A 15 7.03 8.38 4.83
C LEU A 15 6.77 7.97 3.38
N ILE A 16 5.59 7.43 3.10
CA ILE A 16 5.10 7.23 1.74
C ILE A 16 4.10 8.35 1.43
N ALA A 17 4.44 9.21 0.47
CA ALA A 17 3.61 10.33 0.04
C ALA A 17 2.93 10.04 -1.30
N LEU A 18 1.64 10.36 -1.37
CA LEU A 18 0.82 10.26 -2.57
C LEU A 18 0.38 11.64 -3.06
N PRO A 19 0.19 11.86 -4.37
CA PRO A 19 -0.25 13.14 -4.90
C PRO A 19 -1.71 13.41 -4.54
N LYS A 20 -2.15 14.68 -4.65
CA LYS A 20 -3.52 15.10 -4.34
C LYS A 20 -4.59 14.38 -5.18
N ASN A 21 -4.24 14.00 -6.40
CA ASN A 21 -5.08 13.28 -7.35
C ASN A 21 -4.80 11.76 -7.35
N ALA A 22 -4.18 11.22 -6.30
CA ALA A 22 -3.87 9.80 -6.19
C ALA A 22 -5.12 8.96 -6.40
N ILE A 23 -4.97 7.92 -7.23
CA ILE A 23 -6.03 6.95 -7.49
C ILE A 23 -5.79 5.69 -6.64
N ASP A 24 -6.74 4.78 -6.67
CA ASP A 24 -6.73 3.58 -5.83
C ASP A 24 -5.44 2.76 -5.99
N LYS A 25 -4.92 2.64 -7.21
CA LYS A 25 -3.67 1.91 -7.47
C LYS A 25 -2.48 2.47 -6.68
N ASP A 26 -2.40 3.80 -6.52
CA ASP A 26 -1.25 4.45 -5.87
C ASP A 26 -1.28 4.16 -4.37
N TYR A 27 -2.48 4.17 -3.80
CA TYR A 27 -2.70 3.77 -2.41
C TYR A 27 -2.37 2.30 -2.18
N LEU A 28 -2.82 1.41 -3.06
CA LEU A 28 -2.49 -0.02 -2.97
C LEU A 28 -0.98 -0.27 -3.07
N ALA A 29 -0.28 0.45 -3.95
CA ALA A 29 1.17 0.39 -4.03
C ALA A 29 1.82 0.87 -2.72
N ALA A 30 1.34 1.98 -2.14
CA ALA A 30 1.81 2.46 -0.84
C ALA A 30 1.60 1.41 0.28
N LEU A 31 0.47 0.71 0.30
CA LEU A 31 0.24 -0.36 1.27
C LEU A 31 1.21 -1.53 1.13
N GLN A 32 1.62 -1.91 -0.09
CA GLN A 32 2.64 -2.95 -0.25
C GLN A 32 3.99 -2.51 0.27
N LEU A 33 4.35 -1.25 0.02
CA LEU A 33 5.60 -0.72 0.55
C LEU A 33 5.57 -0.65 2.08
N GLN A 34 4.42 -0.26 2.66
CA GLN A 34 4.23 -0.25 4.10
C GLN A 34 4.41 -1.64 4.72
N LYS A 35 3.99 -2.72 4.05
CA LYS A 35 4.17 -4.09 4.55
C LYS A 35 5.62 -4.51 4.78
N ILE A 36 6.60 -3.84 4.17
CA ILE A 36 8.02 -4.14 4.36
C ILE A 36 8.44 -3.82 5.80
N ALA A 37 7.93 -2.72 6.38
CA ALA A 37 8.23 -2.28 7.74
C ALA A 37 7.07 -1.45 8.32
N PRO A 38 5.94 -2.11 8.67
CA PRO A 38 4.68 -1.43 9.00
C PRO A 38 4.78 -0.54 10.25
N GLU A 39 5.62 -0.90 11.21
CA GLU A 39 5.80 -0.20 12.49
C GLU A 39 6.46 1.18 12.36
N LYS A 40 7.21 1.41 11.28
CA LYS A 40 7.95 2.67 11.03
C LYS A 40 7.49 3.39 9.76
N THR A 41 6.48 2.87 9.06
CA THR A 41 6.03 3.41 7.78
C THR A 41 4.67 4.09 7.89
N GLN A 42 4.63 5.38 7.57
CA GLN A 42 3.42 6.20 7.52
C GLN A 42 3.05 6.50 6.06
N ILE A 43 1.76 6.56 5.76
CA ILE A 43 1.24 6.92 4.45
C ILE A 43 0.53 8.26 4.57
N VAL A 44 0.93 9.24 3.76
CA VAL A 44 0.20 10.49 3.57
C VAL A 44 -0.52 10.44 2.22
N ALA A 45 -1.85 10.46 2.29
CA ALA A 45 -2.75 10.36 1.15
C ALA A 45 -3.79 11.48 1.19
N PRO A 46 -4.48 11.76 0.07
CA PRO A 46 -5.63 12.66 0.06
C PRO A 46 -6.70 12.21 1.07
N GLU A 47 -7.33 13.16 1.77
CA GLU A 47 -8.29 12.89 2.85
C GLU A 47 -9.45 11.97 2.43
N GLU A 48 -9.99 12.19 1.23
CA GLU A 48 -11.06 11.37 0.64
C GLU A 48 -10.66 9.89 0.52
N LYS A 49 -9.39 9.63 0.18
CA LYS A 49 -8.85 8.28 0.06
C LYS A 49 -8.55 7.68 1.41
N GLU A 50 -7.94 8.47 2.31
CA GLU A 50 -7.64 8.01 3.67
C GLU A 50 -8.92 7.47 4.34
N SER A 51 -10.02 8.21 4.31
CA SER A 51 -11.31 7.77 4.89
C SER A 51 -11.82 6.45 4.29
N LEU A 52 -11.88 6.35 2.96
CA LEU A 52 -12.37 5.14 2.26
C LEU A 52 -11.57 3.88 2.62
N TRP A 53 -10.26 4.02 2.75
CA TRP A 53 -9.35 2.89 2.95
C TRP A 53 -9.13 2.52 4.41
N LEU A 54 -9.23 3.49 5.34
CA LEU A 54 -9.25 3.22 6.80
C LEU A 54 -10.34 2.19 7.12
N ASP A 55 -11.55 2.40 6.62
CA ASP A 55 -12.67 1.48 6.83
C ASP A 55 -12.44 0.11 6.16
N THR A 56 -11.83 0.12 4.97
CA THR A 56 -11.66 -1.10 4.16
C THR A 56 -10.61 -2.05 4.73
N PHE A 57 -9.50 -1.50 5.26
CA PHE A 57 -8.33 -2.25 5.70
C PHE A 57 -8.07 -2.22 7.21
N GLY A 58 -8.85 -1.45 7.98
CA GLY A 58 -8.61 -1.31 9.42
C GLY A 58 -7.26 -0.67 9.74
N ILE A 59 -6.75 0.20 8.87
CA ILE A 59 -5.52 0.94 9.10
C ILE A 59 -5.84 1.98 10.19
N PRO A 60 -4.97 2.18 11.20
CA PRO A 60 -5.19 3.23 12.17
C PRO A 60 -5.04 4.62 11.52
N PRO A 61 -5.83 5.62 11.92
CA PRO A 61 -5.68 6.98 11.42
C PRO A 61 -4.28 7.51 11.74
N GLN A 62 -3.65 8.14 10.75
CA GLN A 62 -2.33 8.72 10.93
C GLN A 62 -2.42 9.99 11.77
N ARG A 63 -1.43 10.21 12.63
CA ARG A 63 -1.35 11.45 13.41
C ARG A 63 -0.92 12.58 12.47
N LYS A 64 -1.84 13.50 12.20
CA LYS A 64 -1.54 14.73 11.46
C LYS A 64 -1.02 15.80 12.43
N GLU A 65 -0.02 16.54 11.99
CA GLU A 65 0.52 17.69 12.72
C GLU A 65 0.37 18.95 11.87
N PHE A 66 -0.04 20.04 12.51
CA PHE A 66 -0.03 21.37 11.93
C PHE A 66 0.58 22.34 12.95
N ALA A 67 1.24 23.38 12.46
CA ALA A 67 1.73 24.48 13.26
C ALA A 67 0.83 25.70 13.10
N ILE A 68 0.67 26.44 14.19
CA ILE A 68 0.20 27.81 14.17
C ILE A 68 1.45 28.67 14.11
N VAL A 69 1.68 29.33 12.98
CA VAL A 69 2.89 30.12 12.72
C VAL A 69 2.54 31.58 12.80
N ILE A 70 3.41 32.36 13.46
CA ILE A 70 3.26 33.79 13.66
C ILE A 70 4.54 34.49 13.23
N ASP A 71 4.45 35.46 12.32
CA ASP A 71 5.55 36.36 12.01
C ASP A 71 5.80 37.31 13.18
N THR A 72 6.72 36.92 14.07
CA THR A 72 7.07 37.68 15.28
C THR A 72 7.86 38.96 14.98
N VAL A 73 8.35 39.16 13.76
CA VAL A 73 8.98 40.43 13.35
C VAL A 73 7.91 41.48 13.10
N ARG A 74 6.82 41.09 12.43
CA ARG A 74 5.69 41.99 12.15
C ARG A 74 4.73 42.13 13.33
N SER A 75 4.46 41.03 14.04
CA SER A 75 3.59 40.98 15.21
C SER A 75 4.28 40.30 16.39
N PRO A 76 5.05 41.03 17.20
CA PRO A 76 5.77 40.48 18.35
C PRO A 76 4.81 39.82 19.35
N VAL A 77 5.20 38.63 19.82
CA VAL A 77 4.52 37.91 20.90
C VAL A 77 5.47 37.93 22.10
N ASP A 78 5.05 38.56 23.18
CA ASP A 78 5.84 38.71 24.40
C ASP A 78 5.64 37.51 25.34
N GLU A 79 4.41 37.00 25.42
CA GLU A 79 4.06 35.84 26.25
C GLU A 79 3.07 34.93 25.51
N LEU A 80 3.26 33.62 25.64
CA LEU A 80 2.32 32.60 25.19
C LEU A 80 1.86 31.78 26.38
N ARG A 81 0.56 31.73 26.59
CA ARG A 81 -0.08 30.80 27.54
C ARG A 81 -1.22 30.08 26.86
N TYR A 82 -1.57 28.89 27.34
CA TYR A 82 -2.72 28.16 26.85
C TYR A 82 -3.52 27.60 28.01
N GLU A 83 -4.82 27.45 27.79
CA GLU A 83 -5.75 26.82 28.73
C GLU A 83 -6.57 25.77 27.99
N LYS A 84 -6.80 24.63 28.64
CA LYS A 84 -7.64 23.56 28.12
C LYS A 84 -8.83 23.37 29.07
N ALA A 85 -10.00 23.82 28.65
CA ALA A 85 -11.24 23.73 29.41
C ALA A 85 -12.42 23.49 28.46
N ASP A 86 -13.44 22.74 28.91
CA ASP A 86 -14.68 22.47 28.16
C ASP A 86 -14.44 21.94 26.72
N GLY A 87 -13.44 21.08 26.55
CA GLY A 87 -13.08 20.53 25.24
C GLY A 87 -12.45 21.52 24.26
N LYS A 88 -12.15 22.75 24.70
CA LYS A 88 -11.50 23.79 23.91
C LYS A 88 -10.05 23.98 24.35
N LEU A 89 -9.18 24.22 23.38
CA LEU A 89 -7.84 24.75 23.62
C LEU A 89 -7.87 26.25 23.29
N THR A 90 -7.63 27.09 24.28
CA THR A 90 -7.51 28.54 24.10
C THR A 90 -6.06 28.93 24.23
N ILE A 91 -5.51 29.54 23.18
CA ILE A 91 -4.15 30.08 23.17
C ILE A 91 -4.27 31.60 23.37
N PHE A 92 -3.59 32.11 24.39
CA PHE A 92 -3.49 33.54 24.65
C PHE A 92 -2.08 34.00 24.26
N LEU A 93 -2.04 35.01 23.41
CA LEU A 93 -0.81 35.66 22.96
C LEU A 93 -0.81 37.07 23.55
N ALA A 94 0.06 37.34 24.51
CA ALA A 94 0.21 38.67 25.06
C ALA A 94 1.23 39.43 24.20
N HIS A 95 0.90 40.69 23.90
CA HIS A 95 1.72 41.55 23.07
C HIS A 95 1.60 43.00 23.53
N THR A 96 2.69 43.75 23.46
CA THR A 96 2.77 45.16 23.82
C THR A 96 2.51 46.11 22.65
N ARG A 97 2.44 45.59 21.42
CA ARG A 97 2.19 46.35 20.18
C ARG A 97 0.91 45.88 19.49
N ALA A 98 0.44 46.59 18.46
CA ALA A 98 -0.70 46.13 17.67
C ALA A 98 -0.41 44.76 17.02
N PHE A 99 -1.35 43.83 17.12
CA PHE A 99 -1.26 42.51 16.48
C PHE A 99 -1.98 42.53 15.14
N ASP A 100 -1.30 42.07 14.10
CA ASP A 100 -1.88 41.93 12.76
C ASP A 100 -2.30 40.48 12.53
N ALA A 101 -3.60 40.21 12.38
CA ALA A 101 -4.11 38.86 12.14
C ALA A 101 -3.52 38.21 10.89
N SER A 102 -3.07 39.00 9.89
CA SER A 102 -2.41 38.47 8.70
C SER A 102 -1.00 37.91 8.96
N SER A 103 -0.44 38.14 10.16
CA SER A 103 0.81 37.51 10.60
C SER A 103 0.63 36.09 11.11
N LEU A 104 -0.60 35.63 11.32
CA LEU A 104 -0.93 34.29 11.76
C LEU A 104 -1.38 33.45 10.57
N HIS A 105 -0.73 32.30 10.38
CA HIS A 105 -1.12 31.31 9.39
C HIS A 105 -0.94 29.90 9.93
N PHE A 106 -1.54 28.93 9.24
CA PHE A 106 -1.42 27.52 9.57
C PHE A 106 -0.51 26.85 8.54
N GLU A 107 0.39 26.00 9.02
CA GLU A 107 1.25 25.19 8.18
C GLU A 107 1.03 23.71 8.52
N GLU A 108 0.77 22.88 7.52
CA GLU A 108 0.77 21.43 7.69
C GLU A 108 2.20 20.89 7.55
N TYR A 109 2.54 19.92 8.38
CA TYR A 109 3.85 19.29 8.35
C TYR A 109 3.70 17.84 7.88
N LEU A 110 4.62 17.43 7.01
CA LEU A 110 4.82 16.01 6.80
C LEU A 110 5.39 15.40 8.08
N PRO A 111 4.98 14.18 8.46
CA PRO A 111 5.61 13.46 9.55
C PRO A 111 7.13 13.42 9.39
N ALA A 112 7.85 13.60 10.50
CA ALA A 112 9.30 13.50 10.48
C ALA A 112 9.74 12.10 10.01
N SER A 113 10.54 12.07 8.95
CA SER A 113 11.02 10.84 8.32
C SER A 113 12.46 11.01 7.80
N ASP A 114 13.28 9.98 7.91
CA ASP A 114 14.61 9.93 7.30
C ASP A 114 14.61 9.31 5.89
N LEU A 115 13.50 8.67 5.50
CA LEU A 115 13.23 8.23 4.12
C LEU A 115 11.83 8.68 3.68
N ILE A 116 11.75 9.36 2.53
CA ILE A 116 10.50 9.70 1.84
C ILE A 116 10.43 8.91 0.54
N ILE A 117 9.31 8.23 0.33
CA ILE A 117 8.99 7.54 -0.92
C ILE A 117 7.78 8.21 -1.54
N THR A 118 7.89 8.66 -2.78
CA THR A 118 6.74 9.23 -3.51
C THR A 118 6.23 8.24 -4.54
N VAL A 119 4.91 8.04 -4.58
CA VAL A 119 4.24 7.07 -5.46
C VAL A 119 3.07 7.73 -6.17
N GLY A 120 2.91 7.46 -7.47
CA GLY A 120 1.79 7.96 -8.28
C GLY A 120 1.97 9.36 -8.85
N PHE A 121 3.11 10.01 -8.59
CA PHE A 121 3.45 11.31 -9.20
C PHE A 121 3.84 11.12 -10.67
N SER A 122 3.40 12.05 -11.53
CA SER A 122 3.62 11.98 -12.98
C SER A 122 5.08 12.19 -13.38
N SER A 123 5.85 12.85 -12.51
CA SER A 123 7.28 13.13 -12.71
C SER A 123 8.00 13.28 -11.38
N GLN A 124 9.33 13.12 -11.41
CA GLN A 124 10.20 13.40 -10.27
C GLN A 124 10.07 14.85 -9.80
N ASP A 125 10.06 15.82 -10.72
CA ASP A 125 9.93 17.24 -10.40
C ASP A 125 8.61 17.57 -9.68
N GLU A 126 7.53 16.86 -9.98
CA GLU A 126 6.25 17.03 -9.28
C GLU A 126 6.34 16.48 -7.86
N ALA A 127 6.96 15.30 -7.69
CA ALA A 127 7.21 14.71 -6.37
C ALA A 127 8.11 15.60 -5.50
N GLU A 128 9.18 16.16 -6.07
CA GLU A 128 10.08 17.07 -5.37
C GLU A 128 9.36 18.35 -4.96
N ARG A 129 8.62 19.00 -5.88
CA ARG A 129 7.79 20.17 -5.55
C ARG A 129 6.75 19.89 -4.46
N PHE A 130 6.15 18.71 -4.47
CA PHE A 130 5.24 18.30 -3.41
C PHE A 130 5.97 18.24 -2.06
N ILE A 131 7.11 17.56 -1.98
CA ILE A 131 7.88 17.46 -0.73
C ILE A 131 8.34 18.85 -0.26
N GLU A 132 8.80 19.70 -1.17
CA GLU A 132 9.26 21.06 -0.88
C GLU A 132 8.14 22.00 -0.43
N SER A 133 6.88 21.69 -0.76
CA SER A 133 5.73 22.47 -0.32
C SER A 133 5.41 22.32 1.18
N PHE A 134 6.03 21.34 1.85
CA PHE A 134 5.89 21.13 3.29
C PHE A 134 7.19 21.49 4.02
N PRO A 135 7.11 22.23 5.14
CA PRO A 135 8.27 22.44 5.99
C PRO A 135 8.73 21.11 6.57
N ARG A 136 10.04 20.84 6.55
CA ARG A 136 10.64 19.58 7.01
C ARG A 136 11.83 19.80 7.91
N LYS A 137 11.99 18.91 8.90
CA LYS A 137 13.18 18.88 9.77
C LYS A 137 14.21 17.89 9.19
N GLY A 138 15.38 18.40 8.83
CA GLY A 138 16.52 17.57 8.39
C GLY A 138 16.49 17.20 6.90
N ALA A 139 17.52 16.46 6.49
CA ALA A 139 17.62 15.90 5.16
C ALA A 139 17.08 14.47 5.17
N ALA A 140 15.94 14.25 4.50
CA ALA A 140 15.43 12.90 4.25
C ALA A 140 15.98 12.39 2.92
N ARG A 141 16.35 11.12 2.85
CA ARG A 141 16.57 10.44 1.57
C ARG A 141 15.24 10.42 0.82
N HIS A 142 15.24 10.70 -0.47
CA HIS A 142 14.04 10.66 -1.31
C HIS A 142 14.17 9.58 -2.38
N ILE A 143 13.14 8.75 -2.53
CA ILE A 143 13.00 7.80 -3.62
C ILE A 143 11.67 8.08 -4.32
N TRP A 144 11.72 8.45 -5.59
CA TRP A 144 10.52 8.51 -6.43
C TRP A 144 10.29 7.18 -7.12
N LEU A 145 9.09 6.64 -6.98
CA LEU A 145 8.63 5.49 -7.75
C LEU A 145 7.78 5.99 -8.93
N PRO A 146 8.25 5.83 -10.17
CA PRO A 146 7.52 6.31 -11.33
C PRO A 146 6.18 5.61 -11.46
N GLU A 147 5.18 6.36 -11.94
CA GLU A 147 3.87 5.81 -12.26
C GLU A 147 4.04 4.66 -13.29
N ARG A 148 3.76 3.43 -12.86
CA ARG A 148 3.59 2.33 -13.81
C ARG A 148 2.21 2.48 -14.43
N GLN A 149 2.16 2.44 -15.77
CA GLN A 149 0.91 2.43 -16.54
C GLN A 149 0.15 1.13 -16.22
N ILE A 150 -0.67 1.18 -15.19
CA ILE A 150 -1.65 0.17 -14.82
C ILE A 150 -3.00 0.78 -15.18
N GLU A 151 -3.79 0.05 -15.98
CA GLU A 151 -5.14 0.47 -16.35
C GLU A 151 -5.98 0.81 -15.12
N ARG A 152 -6.84 1.83 -15.23
CA ARG A 152 -7.74 2.21 -14.13
C ARG A 152 -8.67 1.04 -13.81
N LEU A 153 -8.50 0.47 -12.63
CA LEU A 153 -9.43 -0.54 -12.10
C LEU A 153 -10.75 0.13 -11.70
N ALA A 154 -11.85 -0.60 -11.90
CA ALA A 154 -13.13 -0.22 -11.28
C ALA A 154 -12.99 -0.23 -9.74
N PRO A 155 -13.73 0.61 -8.99
CA PRO A 155 -13.58 0.69 -7.53
C PRO A 155 -13.71 -0.64 -6.79
N SER A 156 -14.65 -1.51 -7.19
CA SER A 156 -14.82 -2.84 -6.60
C SER A 156 -13.60 -3.75 -6.86
N SER A 157 -13.04 -3.69 -8.06
CA SER A 157 -11.82 -4.40 -8.46
C SER A 157 -10.59 -3.88 -7.71
N ALA A 158 -10.48 -2.57 -7.49
CA ALA A 158 -9.43 -1.98 -6.68
C ALA A 158 -9.53 -2.42 -5.22
N ASN A 159 -10.74 -2.43 -4.65
CA ASN A 159 -10.96 -2.91 -3.29
C ASN A 159 -10.60 -4.40 -3.15
N LEU A 160 -10.99 -5.23 -4.12
CA LEU A 160 -10.62 -6.65 -4.12
C LEU A 160 -9.10 -6.81 -4.22
N LEU A 161 -8.46 -6.12 -5.18
CA LEU A 161 -7.00 -6.15 -5.32
C LEU A 161 -6.31 -5.76 -4.02
N GLY A 162 -6.78 -4.72 -3.34
CA GLY A 162 -6.23 -4.33 -2.06
C GLY A 162 -6.41 -5.36 -0.96
N ARG A 163 -7.52 -6.11 -0.96
CA ARG A 163 -7.71 -7.26 -0.04
C ARG A 163 -6.79 -8.42 -0.37
N ILE A 164 -6.61 -8.74 -1.65
CA ILE A 164 -5.63 -9.73 -2.12
C ILE A 164 -4.28 -9.35 -1.56
N MET A 165 -3.85 -8.14 -1.89
CA MET A 165 -2.61 -7.51 -1.46
C MET A 165 -2.43 -7.51 0.05
N ALA A 166 -3.46 -7.19 0.84
CA ALA A 166 -3.43 -7.20 2.31
C ALA A 166 -3.26 -8.61 2.88
N ARG A 167 -3.82 -9.63 2.21
CA ARG A 167 -3.73 -11.04 2.61
C ARG A 167 -2.59 -11.80 1.96
N SER A 168 -1.68 -11.08 1.31
CA SER A 168 -0.50 -11.68 0.72
C SER A 168 0.69 -11.78 1.67
N ARG A 169 1.49 -12.83 1.48
CA ARG A 169 2.81 -13.02 2.11
C ARG A 169 3.83 -13.55 1.09
N GLU A 170 5.06 -13.07 1.19
CA GLU A 170 6.19 -13.58 0.43
C GLU A 170 6.71 -14.88 1.05
N ASP A 171 7.15 -15.80 0.20
CA ASP A 171 7.92 -16.99 0.53
C ASP A 171 9.26 -16.90 -0.17
N ASP A 172 10.26 -16.45 0.59
CA ASP A 172 11.63 -16.22 0.10
C ASP A 172 12.29 -17.51 -0.39
N THR A 173 11.85 -18.69 0.08
CA THR A 173 12.45 -19.98 -0.30
C THR A 173 12.27 -20.25 -1.80
N PHE A 174 11.08 -19.90 -2.33
CA PHE A 174 10.72 -20.17 -3.71
C PHE A 174 10.56 -18.89 -4.55
N GLY A 175 10.66 -17.71 -3.92
CA GLY A 175 10.35 -16.43 -4.56
C GLY A 175 8.87 -16.32 -4.95
N ILE A 176 7.98 -16.85 -4.09
CA ILE A 176 6.55 -16.97 -4.37
C ILE A 176 5.75 -16.01 -3.50
N LEU A 177 4.74 -15.39 -4.09
CA LEU A 177 3.79 -14.55 -3.39
C LEU A 177 2.48 -15.30 -3.19
N TRP A 178 2.15 -15.63 -1.94
CA TRP A 178 0.93 -16.33 -1.58
C TRP A 178 -0.15 -15.34 -1.20
N SER A 179 -1.36 -15.47 -1.73
CA SER A 179 -2.53 -14.67 -1.35
C SER A 179 -3.72 -15.57 -0.99
N PHE A 180 -4.39 -15.28 0.12
CA PHE A 180 -5.51 -16.09 0.62
C PHE A 180 -6.77 -15.23 0.73
N ILE A 181 -7.81 -15.51 -0.06
CA ILE A 181 -9.01 -14.66 -0.16
C ILE A 181 -10.21 -15.40 0.42
N THR A 182 -10.85 -14.83 1.44
CA THR A 182 -12.01 -15.43 2.10
C THR A 182 -13.32 -15.04 1.40
N LYS A 183 -14.41 -15.79 1.67
CA LYS A 183 -15.76 -15.46 1.19
C LYS A 183 -16.16 -14.02 1.53
N ASP A 184 -15.83 -13.59 2.76
CA ASP A 184 -16.10 -12.25 3.27
C ASP A 184 -15.47 -11.14 2.43
N ASP A 185 -14.30 -11.40 1.83
CA ASP A 185 -13.63 -10.39 1.02
C ASP A 185 -14.46 -10.10 -0.23
N PHE A 186 -14.97 -11.12 -0.92
CA PHE A 186 -15.87 -10.96 -2.08
C PHE A 186 -17.18 -10.26 -1.74
N LEU A 187 -17.78 -10.61 -0.60
CA LEU A 187 -19.01 -9.98 -0.12
C LEU A 187 -18.81 -8.49 0.17
N LYS A 188 -17.71 -8.13 0.84
CA LYS A 188 -17.39 -6.74 1.20
C LYS A 188 -17.07 -5.89 -0.03
N THR A 189 -16.44 -6.46 -1.05
CA THR A 189 -16.05 -5.73 -2.27
C THR A 189 -17.10 -5.80 -3.37
N LYS A 190 -18.15 -6.62 -3.20
CA LYS A 190 -19.17 -6.90 -4.21
C LYS A 190 -18.54 -7.37 -5.54
N THR A 191 -17.62 -8.32 -5.43
CA THR A 191 -16.88 -8.91 -6.57
C THR A 191 -17.00 -10.42 -6.60
N LEU A 192 -16.59 -11.03 -7.70
CA LEU A 192 -16.60 -12.47 -7.90
C LEU A 192 -15.18 -13.02 -8.15
N PRO A 193 -14.92 -14.32 -7.91
CA PRO A 193 -13.62 -14.94 -8.16
C PRO A 193 -13.10 -14.80 -9.59
N GLU A 194 -13.98 -14.66 -10.58
CA GLU A 194 -13.64 -14.42 -11.98
C GLU A 194 -12.81 -13.15 -12.22
N HIS A 195 -12.82 -12.19 -11.29
CA HIS A 195 -11.97 -11.01 -11.38
C HIS A 195 -10.50 -11.29 -11.00
N ILE A 196 -10.20 -12.39 -10.29
CA ILE A 196 -8.86 -12.64 -9.76
C ILE A 196 -7.76 -12.63 -10.83
N PRO A 197 -7.90 -13.31 -12.00
CA PRO A 197 -6.81 -13.39 -12.97
C PRO A 197 -6.30 -12.01 -13.45
N SER A 198 -7.20 -11.08 -13.77
CA SER A 198 -6.81 -9.74 -14.22
C SER A 198 -6.19 -8.90 -13.09
N LEU A 199 -6.61 -9.12 -11.85
CA LEU A 199 -6.06 -8.44 -10.68
C LEU A 199 -4.66 -8.94 -10.32
N ILE A 200 -4.35 -10.22 -10.57
CA ILE A 200 -3.00 -10.76 -10.30
C ILE A 200 -1.96 -10.16 -11.24
N GLU A 201 -2.29 -9.94 -12.50
CA GLU A 201 -1.39 -9.27 -13.44
C GLU A 201 -1.05 -7.86 -12.94
N THR A 202 -2.09 -7.13 -12.49
CA THR A 202 -1.92 -5.82 -11.87
C THR A 202 -1.08 -5.92 -10.59
N TYR A 203 -1.38 -6.89 -9.73
CA TYR A 203 -0.66 -7.06 -8.47
C TYR A 203 0.83 -7.32 -8.72
N SER A 204 1.14 -8.19 -9.67
CA SER A 204 2.51 -8.56 -10.04
C SER A 204 3.29 -7.39 -10.64
N ALA A 205 2.60 -6.47 -11.32
CA ALA A 205 3.19 -5.22 -11.80
C ALA A 205 3.55 -4.26 -10.64
N ILE A 206 2.79 -4.31 -9.53
CA ILE A 206 3.02 -3.49 -8.33
C ILE A 206 4.10 -4.10 -7.43
N ALA A 207 3.99 -5.40 -7.10
CA ALA A 207 4.75 -6.06 -6.03
C ALA A 207 6.15 -6.56 -6.42
N ALA A 208 6.81 -5.95 -7.40
CA ALA A 208 8.11 -6.41 -7.90
C ALA A 208 8.12 -7.87 -8.40
N ALA A 209 7.25 -8.21 -9.34
CA ALA A 209 7.34 -9.41 -10.20
C ALA A 209 7.97 -10.64 -9.51
N PRO A 210 7.30 -11.23 -8.50
CA PRO A 210 7.75 -12.49 -7.91
C PRO A 210 7.87 -13.57 -8.99
N ARG A 211 8.64 -14.63 -8.71
CA ARG A 211 8.80 -15.74 -9.65
C ARG A 211 7.45 -16.37 -9.97
N ALA A 212 6.57 -16.49 -8.99
CA ALA A 212 5.18 -16.86 -9.17
C ALA A 212 4.28 -16.23 -8.11
N VAL A 213 2.99 -16.11 -8.42
CA VAL A 213 1.93 -15.71 -7.49
C VAL A 213 0.95 -16.87 -7.35
N VAL A 214 0.73 -17.33 -6.12
CA VAL A 214 -0.32 -18.30 -5.81
C VAL A 214 -1.47 -17.56 -5.16
N VAL A 215 -2.66 -17.69 -5.73
CA VAL A 215 -3.87 -17.11 -5.15
C VAL A 215 -4.85 -18.24 -4.85
N LEU A 216 -5.20 -18.36 -3.58
CA LEU A 216 -6.20 -19.29 -3.08
C LEU A 216 -7.43 -18.50 -2.63
N TRP A 217 -8.62 -19.02 -2.92
CA TRP A 217 -9.84 -18.38 -2.48
C TRP A 217 -10.93 -19.37 -2.10
N GLN A 218 -11.86 -18.91 -1.26
CA GLN A 218 -13.14 -19.59 -1.02
C GLN A 218 -14.24 -18.81 -1.72
N ALA A 219 -14.86 -19.42 -2.73
CA ALA A 219 -15.94 -18.80 -3.48
C ALA A 219 -17.21 -18.68 -2.59
N PRO A 220 -18.06 -17.65 -2.74
CA PRO A 220 -19.27 -17.51 -1.95
C PRO A 220 -20.20 -18.73 -2.03
N GLU A 221 -20.18 -19.45 -3.14
CA GLU A 221 -21.09 -20.54 -3.48
C GLU A 221 -20.79 -21.86 -2.77
N HIS A 222 -19.56 -22.07 -2.26
CA HIS A 222 -19.17 -23.34 -1.63
C HIS A 222 -18.04 -23.16 -0.61
N ASP A 223 -17.87 -24.08 0.34
CA ASP A 223 -16.84 -23.99 1.38
C ASP A 223 -15.45 -24.48 0.94
N LEU A 224 -15.34 -25.05 -0.26
CA LEU A 224 -14.07 -25.50 -0.82
C LEU A 224 -13.16 -24.34 -1.17
N THR A 225 -11.85 -24.61 -1.14
CA THR A 225 -10.80 -23.70 -1.59
C THR A 225 -10.46 -24.00 -3.04
N ASP A 226 -10.66 -23.02 -3.91
CA ASP A 226 -10.12 -23.00 -5.27
C ASP A 226 -8.76 -22.27 -5.27
N GLY A 227 -8.02 -22.39 -6.36
CA GLY A 227 -6.77 -21.66 -6.51
C GLY A 227 -6.29 -21.52 -7.95
N ILE A 228 -5.39 -20.57 -8.17
CA ILE A 228 -4.57 -20.46 -9.38
C ILE A 228 -3.11 -20.18 -9.01
N ILE A 229 -2.20 -20.60 -9.89
CA ILE A 229 -0.81 -20.17 -9.91
C ILE A 229 -0.60 -19.32 -11.16
N TRP A 230 -0.12 -18.10 -10.99
CA TRP A 230 0.28 -17.21 -12.08
C TRP A 230 1.80 -17.05 -12.09
N SER A 231 2.40 -17.00 -13.29
CA SER A 231 3.84 -16.76 -13.42
C SER A 231 4.18 -16.21 -14.81
N ARG A 232 5.28 -15.44 -14.90
CA ARG A 232 5.91 -15.08 -16.18
C ARG A 232 6.93 -16.13 -16.66
N ASP A 233 7.32 -17.04 -15.78
CA ASP A 233 8.21 -18.16 -16.08
C ASP A 233 7.39 -19.27 -16.77
N GLY A 234 7.43 -19.25 -18.10
CA GLY A 234 6.71 -20.24 -18.92
C GLY A 234 7.17 -21.68 -18.68
N ALA A 235 8.44 -21.89 -18.31
CA ALA A 235 8.96 -23.22 -18.00
C ALA A 235 8.37 -23.75 -16.69
N LEU A 236 8.29 -22.90 -15.66
CA LEU A 236 7.60 -23.23 -14.40
C LEU A 236 6.14 -23.58 -14.65
N LEU A 237 5.40 -22.78 -15.43
CA LEU A 237 4.00 -23.06 -15.72
C LEU A 237 3.83 -24.37 -16.50
N GLN A 238 4.75 -24.67 -17.43
CA GLN A 238 4.72 -25.93 -18.17
C GLN A 238 4.92 -27.12 -17.23
N SER A 239 5.97 -27.10 -16.39
CA SER A 239 6.23 -28.16 -15.42
C SER A 239 5.04 -28.38 -14.47
N LEU A 240 4.46 -27.30 -13.94
CA LEU A 240 3.27 -27.38 -13.09
C LEU A 240 2.05 -27.96 -13.82
N THR A 241 1.90 -27.66 -15.12
CA THR A 241 0.79 -28.20 -15.93
C THR A 241 0.95 -29.70 -16.16
N GLU A 242 2.18 -30.16 -16.41
CA GLU A 242 2.51 -31.59 -16.58
C GLU A 242 2.24 -32.38 -15.29
N GLU A 243 2.69 -31.87 -14.13
CA GLU A 243 2.44 -32.48 -12.82
C GLU A 243 0.95 -32.54 -12.45
N LEU A 244 0.17 -31.52 -12.82
CA LEU A 244 -1.27 -31.46 -12.54
C LEU A 244 -2.12 -32.26 -13.55
N GLY A 245 -1.52 -32.84 -14.59
CA GLY A 245 -2.23 -33.57 -15.65
C GLY A 245 -3.24 -32.70 -16.42
N GLY A 246 -3.01 -31.38 -16.47
CA GLY A 246 -3.99 -30.37 -16.90
C GLY A 246 -3.79 -29.82 -18.31
N VAL A 247 -4.74 -28.98 -18.75
CA VAL A 247 -4.69 -28.22 -20.02
C VAL A 247 -4.34 -26.76 -19.75
N PHE A 248 -3.25 -26.30 -20.34
CA PHE A 248 -2.77 -24.91 -20.28
C PHE A 248 -3.87 -23.93 -20.72
N LYS A 249 -4.20 -22.93 -19.89
CA LYS A 249 -4.95 -21.76 -20.35
C LYS A 249 -3.95 -20.69 -20.79
N GLN A 250 -4.13 -20.14 -22.00
CA GLN A 250 -3.20 -19.21 -22.67
C GLN A 250 -2.89 -17.91 -21.92
N ASN A 251 -3.52 -17.65 -20.77
CA ASN A 251 -3.48 -16.36 -20.06
C ASN A 251 -2.49 -16.34 -18.87
N GLY A 252 -1.41 -17.13 -18.91
CA GLY A 252 -0.32 -17.03 -17.93
C GLY A 252 -0.64 -17.53 -16.52
N TYR A 253 -1.68 -18.35 -16.36
CA TYR A 253 -2.00 -19.01 -15.09
C TYR A 253 -2.43 -20.47 -15.26
N VAL A 254 -2.22 -21.26 -14.21
CA VAL A 254 -2.62 -22.66 -14.10
C VAL A 254 -3.69 -22.80 -13.01
N PRO A 255 -4.91 -23.26 -13.34
CA PRO A 255 -5.92 -23.54 -12.33
C PRO A 255 -5.52 -24.75 -11.47
N LEU A 256 -5.79 -24.66 -10.18
CA LEU A 256 -5.51 -25.71 -9.22
C LEU A 256 -6.75 -26.58 -8.98
N PRO A 257 -6.58 -27.84 -8.52
CA PRO A 257 -7.70 -28.63 -8.05
C PRO A 257 -8.35 -27.95 -6.83
N ARG A 258 -9.57 -28.40 -6.50
CA ARG A 258 -10.25 -27.95 -5.29
C ARG A 258 -9.73 -28.67 -4.07
N PHE A 259 -9.62 -27.94 -2.96
CA PHE A 259 -9.18 -28.45 -1.67
C PHE A 259 -10.27 -28.21 -0.61
N ALA A 260 -10.21 -28.95 0.50
CA ALA A 260 -11.18 -28.78 1.59
C ALA A 260 -10.96 -27.46 2.33
N ASN A 261 -9.72 -26.97 2.41
CA ASN A 261 -9.37 -25.72 3.08
C ASN A 261 -8.02 -25.15 2.62
N PHE A 262 -7.69 -23.94 3.07
CA PHE A 262 -6.44 -23.25 2.72
C PHE A 262 -5.17 -23.99 3.18
N VAL A 263 -5.20 -24.68 4.31
CA VAL A 263 -4.03 -25.38 4.87
C VAL A 263 -3.67 -26.59 4.00
N GLU A 264 -4.68 -27.37 3.63
CA GLU A 264 -4.52 -28.48 2.68
C GLU A 264 -4.03 -27.97 1.32
N ALA A 265 -4.69 -26.96 0.77
CA ALA A 265 -4.31 -26.35 -0.50
C ALA A 265 -2.84 -25.91 -0.51
N GLU A 266 -2.43 -25.13 0.49
CA GLU A 266 -1.06 -24.65 0.59
C GLU A 266 -0.05 -25.82 0.69
N THR A 267 -0.36 -26.83 1.49
CA THR A 267 0.51 -28.00 1.69
C THR A 267 0.73 -28.76 0.38
N GLU A 268 -0.34 -29.05 -0.36
CA GLU A 268 -0.24 -29.77 -1.63
C GLU A 268 0.46 -28.93 -2.72
N ILE A 269 0.17 -27.63 -2.79
CA ILE A 269 0.82 -26.74 -3.76
C ILE A 269 2.31 -26.60 -3.47
N ARG A 270 2.73 -26.56 -2.20
CA ARG A 270 4.15 -26.56 -1.84
C ARG A 270 4.87 -27.81 -2.36
N LYS A 271 4.24 -28.99 -2.26
CA LYS A 271 4.81 -30.22 -2.82
C LYS A 271 4.96 -30.13 -4.34
N LEU A 272 3.94 -29.63 -5.02
CA LEU A 272 3.96 -29.43 -6.48
C LEU A 272 5.07 -28.46 -6.90
N LEU A 273 5.19 -27.32 -6.22
CA LEU A 273 6.24 -26.34 -6.49
C LEU A 273 7.64 -26.91 -6.23
N HIS A 274 7.79 -27.75 -5.21
CA HIS A 274 9.07 -28.39 -4.90
C HIS A 274 9.46 -29.42 -5.97
N ALA A 275 8.50 -30.18 -6.51
CA ALA A 275 8.72 -31.09 -7.63
C ALA A 275 9.10 -30.30 -8.91
N ALA A 276 8.33 -29.26 -9.23
CA ALA A 276 8.55 -28.41 -10.40
C ALA A 276 9.82 -27.53 -10.31
N HIS A 277 10.37 -27.31 -9.12
CA HIS A 277 11.61 -26.56 -8.94
C HIS A 277 12.87 -27.42 -9.08
N LEU A 278 12.77 -28.72 -8.82
CA LEU A 278 13.88 -29.67 -8.88
C LEU A 278 13.98 -30.43 -10.20
N GLY A 279 12.93 -30.41 -11.04
CA GLY A 279 12.93 -30.94 -12.41
C GLY A 279 13.49 -29.95 -13.41
#